data_AF-A0A3C0FGX1-F1
#
_entry.id   AF-A0A3C0FGX1-F1
#
_cell.length_a   1.000
_cell.length_b   1.000
_cell.length_c   1.000
_cell.angle_alpha   90.00
_cell.angle_beta   90.00
_cell.angle_gamma   90.00
#
_symmetry.space_group_name_H-M   'P 1'
#
loop_
_entity.id
_entity.type
_entity.pdbx_description
1 polymer ?
#
loop_
_entity_poly.entity_id
_entity_poly.type
_entity_poly.pdbx_seq_one_letter_code
_entity_poly.pdbx_strand_id
1 'polypeptide(L)'
;MSKEEISENFFEEELRKFLVESNAIEGVFDGDSLKQAYLAWKYLISQKELSLNTILITHQILMAHQDLNPELKGNWRNCPVWVGGREGSDFRKIPSLIQSWLDQIEVSNDPELTSEEQDVILQDLHVQYERIHPFADGNGRTGRMFWNFLRLKRGLPLKIIYESERLEYYRLFI
;
A
#
# COMPACT_ATOMS: atom_id res chain seq x y z
N MET A 1 -9.14 -22.84 -23.31
CA MET A 1 -8.40 -22.29 -22.16
C MET A 1 -8.54 -23.22 -20.98
N SER A 2 -7.44 -23.51 -20.28
CA SER A 2 -7.45 -24.32 -19.06
C SER A 2 -8.09 -23.56 -17.88
N LYS A 3 -8.44 -24.25 -16.79
CA LYS A 3 -8.92 -23.60 -15.56
C LYS A 3 -7.85 -22.68 -14.96
N GLU A 4 -6.58 -23.03 -15.10
CA GLU A 4 -5.45 -22.21 -14.65
C GLU A 4 -5.32 -20.94 -15.48
N GLU A 5 -5.40 -21.02 -16.82
CA GLU A 5 -5.35 -19.84 -17.71
C GLU A 5 -6.52 -18.87 -17.44
N ILE A 6 -7.71 -19.38 -17.12
CA ILE A 6 -8.87 -18.55 -16.76
C ILE A 6 -8.62 -17.84 -15.41
N SER A 7 -8.05 -18.55 -14.43
CA SER A 7 -7.73 -17.98 -13.11
C SER A 7 -6.64 -16.92 -13.17
N GLU A 8 -5.61 -17.13 -13.99
CA GLU A 8 -4.53 -16.17 -14.20
C GLU A 8 -5.01 -14.90 -14.90
N ASN A 9 -5.81 -15.05 -15.97
CA ASN A 9 -6.40 -13.89 -16.66
C ASN A 9 -7.32 -13.08 -15.75
N PHE A 10 -8.14 -13.75 -14.93
CA PHE A 10 -9.01 -13.06 -13.97
C PHE A 10 -8.21 -12.27 -12.92
N PHE A 11 -7.14 -12.86 -12.38
CA PHE A 11 -6.28 -12.17 -11.42
C PHE A 11 -5.59 -10.94 -12.05
N GLU A 12 -5.12 -11.06 -13.30
CA GLU A 12 -4.49 -9.94 -14.01
C GLU A 12 -5.48 -8.78 -14.24
N GLU A 13 -6.75 -9.08 -14.55
CA GLU A 13 -7.80 -8.07 -14.67
C GLU A 13 -8.09 -7.35 -13.35
N GLU A 14 -8.23 -8.11 -12.24
CA GLU A 14 -8.44 -7.53 -10.91
C GLU A 14 -7.23 -6.74 -10.42
N LEU A 15 -6.01 -7.21 -10.68
CA LEU A 15 -4.77 -6.49 -10.41
C LEU A 15 -4.71 -5.18 -11.18
N ARG A 16 -4.99 -5.22 -12.49
CA ARG A 16 -5.05 -4.01 -13.32
C ARG A 16 -6.01 -3.00 -12.73
N LYS A 17 -7.21 -3.45 -12.39
CA LYS A 17 -8.26 -2.61 -11.83
C LYS A 17 -7.86 -2.01 -10.49
N PHE A 18 -7.29 -2.81 -9.59
CA PHE A 18 -6.71 -2.33 -8.33
C PHE A 18 -5.70 -1.20 -8.56
N LEU A 19 -4.73 -1.39 -9.45
CA LEU A 19 -3.66 -0.40 -9.67
C LEU A 19 -4.20 0.89 -10.31
N VAL A 20 -5.15 0.78 -11.25
CA VAL A 20 -5.80 1.94 -11.86
C VAL A 20 -6.59 2.75 -10.84
N GLU A 21 -7.45 2.11 -10.06
CA GLU A 21 -8.27 2.78 -9.05
C GLU A 21 -7.40 3.37 -7.92
N SER A 22 -6.36 2.65 -7.50
CA SER A 22 -5.39 3.15 -6.51
C SER A 22 -4.68 4.41 -7.01
N ASN A 23 -4.32 4.51 -8.28
CA ASN A 23 -3.74 5.73 -8.85
C ASN A 23 -4.78 6.84 -8.96
N ALA A 24 -5.99 6.52 -9.42
CA ALA A 24 -7.08 7.47 -9.60
C ALA A 24 -7.50 8.18 -8.29
N ILE A 25 -7.48 7.46 -7.16
CA ILE A 25 -7.74 8.04 -5.82
C ILE A 25 -6.80 9.23 -5.51
N GLU A 26 -5.55 9.17 -5.96
CA GLU A 26 -4.56 10.25 -5.79
C GLU A 26 -4.50 11.21 -7.00
N GLY A 27 -5.44 11.10 -7.95
CA GLY A 27 -5.47 11.95 -9.14
C GLY A 27 -4.37 11.63 -10.17
N VAL A 28 -3.81 10.41 -10.15
CA VAL A 28 -2.77 9.97 -11.08
C VAL A 28 -3.39 9.10 -12.17
N PHE A 29 -3.28 9.51 -13.43
CA PHE A 29 -3.98 8.87 -14.54
C PHE A 29 -3.09 8.50 -15.74
N ASP A 30 -1.81 8.87 -15.70
CA ASP A 30 -0.90 8.64 -16.82
C ASP A 30 -0.40 7.18 -16.89
N GLY A 31 -0.06 6.74 -18.11
CA GLY A 31 0.33 5.36 -18.38
C GLY A 31 1.69 4.96 -17.81
N ASP A 32 2.62 5.91 -17.67
CA ASP A 32 3.95 5.62 -17.13
C ASP A 32 3.88 5.39 -15.62
N SER A 33 3.05 6.13 -14.90
CA SER A 33 2.75 5.89 -13.49
C SER A 33 2.02 4.58 -13.26
N LEU A 34 1.10 4.19 -14.15
CA LEU A 34 0.50 2.85 -14.11
C LEU A 34 1.56 1.76 -14.31
N LYS A 35 2.48 1.95 -15.27
CA LYS A 35 3.61 1.03 -15.47
C LYS A 35 4.51 0.94 -14.23
N GLN A 36 4.81 2.05 -13.56
CA GLN A 36 5.55 2.02 -12.29
C GLN A 36 4.78 1.31 -11.18
N ALA A 37 3.44 1.45 -11.13
CA ALA A 37 2.61 0.73 -10.19
C ALA A 37 2.68 -0.80 -10.40
N TYR A 38 2.69 -1.27 -11.65
CA TYR A 38 2.93 -2.68 -11.96
C TYR A 38 4.33 -3.15 -11.57
N LEU A 39 5.37 -2.35 -11.83
CA LEU A 39 6.74 -2.71 -11.47
C LEU A 39 6.92 -2.79 -9.95
N ALA A 40 6.35 -1.83 -9.22
CA ALA A 40 6.36 -1.81 -7.76
C ALA A 40 5.59 -3.02 -7.20
N TRP A 41 4.42 -3.33 -7.75
CA TRP A 41 3.65 -4.51 -7.36
C TRP A 41 4.42 -5.81 -7.62
N LYS A 42 5.01 -5.97 -8.82
CA LYS A 42 5.81 -7.14 -9.18
C LYS A 42 7.00 -7.35 -8.23
N TYR A 43 7.70 -6.27 -7.89
CA TYR A 43 8.77 -6.31 -6.89
C TYR A 43 8.24 -6.71 -5.50
N LEU A 44 7.11 -6.14 -5.09
CA LEU A 44 6.52 -6.38 -3.79
C LEU A 44 6.07 -7.83 -3.62
N ILE A 45 5.33 -8.40 -4.57
CA ILE A 45 4.84 -9.79 -4.50
C ILE A 45 5.96 -10.82 -4.60
N SER A 46 7.12 -10.47 -5.16
CA SER A 46 8.30 -11.35 -5.17
C SER A 46 8.99 -11.42 -3.81
N GLN A 47 8.63 -10.56 -2.86
CA GLN A 47 9.17 -10.61 -1.50
C GLN A 47 8.44 -11.65 -0.64
N LYS A 48 9.19 -12.26 0.28
CA LYS A 48 8.62 -13.18 1.26
C LYS A 48 7.71 -12.45 2.24
N GLU A 49 8.18 -11.31 2.75
CA GLU A 49 7.54 -10.49 3.79
C GLU A 49 7.86 -8.99 3.58
N LEU A 50 7.13 -8.12 4.30
CA LEU A 50 7.48 -6.71 4.36
C LEU A 50 8.68 -6.50 5.28
N SER A 51 9.57 -5.62 4.86
CA SER A 51 10.71 -5.14 5.64
C SER A 51 10.87 -3.64 5.40
N LEU A 52 11.68 -2.95 6.20
CA LEU A 52 12.03 -1.55 5.95
C LEU A 52 12.52 -1.36 4.50
N ASN A 53 13.41 -2.24 4.04
CA ASN A 53 13.96 -2.18 2.69
C ASN A 53 12.90 -2.44 1.61
N THR A 54 12.01 -3.43 1.81
CA THR A 54 10.90 -3.70 0.90
C THR A 54 10.00 -2.49 0.73
N ILE A 55 9.69 -1.80 1.83
CA ILE A 55 8.83 -0.60 1.83
C ILE A 55 9.50 0.54 1.03
N LEU A 56 10.78 0.80 1.30
CA LEU A 56 11.53 1.85 0.62
C LEU A 56 11.67 1.59 -0.89
N ILE A 57 12.02 0.36 -1.29
CA ILE A 57 12.19 0.03 -2.73
C ILE A 57 10.84 0.05 -3.45
N THR A 58 9.77 -0.46 -2.83
CA THR A 58 8.42 -0.39 -3.43
C THR A 58 8.02 1.06 -3.71
N HIS A 59 8.24 1.95 -2.74
CA HIS A 59 8.00 3.37 -2.88
C HIS A 59 8.89 4.01 -3.96
N GLN A 60 10.17 3.67 -4.01
CA GLN A 60 11.11 4.18 -5.01
C GLN A 60 10.64 3.88 -6.43
N ILE A 61 10.24 2.63 -6.69
CA ILE A 61 9.77 2.18 -8.00
C ILE A 61 8.47 2.91 -8.33
N LEU A 62 7.49 2.89 -7.43
CA LEU A 62 6.18 3.51 -7.63
C LEU A 62 6.28 5.00 -7.98
N MET A 63 7.15 5.73 -7.29
CA MET A 63 7.32 7.16 -7.46
C MET A 63 8.33 7.55 -8.55
N ALA A 64 8.93 6.59 -9.26
CA ALA A 64 9.99 6.87 -10.22
C ALA A 64 9.60 7.89 -11.29
N HIS A 65 8.37 7.82 -11.81
CA HIS A 65 7.83 8.74 -12.82
C HIS A 65 7.12 9.99 -12.24
N GLN A 66 6.96 10.07 -10.93
CA GLN A 66 6.22 11.17 -10.30
C GLN A 66 7.09 12.42 -10.14
N ASP A 67 6.45 13.60 -10.16
CA ASP A 67 7.10 14.89 -9.88
C ASP A 67 7.36 15.06 -8.38
N LEU A 68 8.32 14.28 -7.89
CA LEU A 68 8.82 14.30 -6.53
C LEU A 68 10.34 14.45 -6.61
N ASN A 69 10.93 15.20 -5.68
CA ASN A 69 12.38 15.30 -5.57
C ASN A 69 13.00 13.88 -5.52
N PRO A 70 13.95 13.54 -6.42
CA PRO A 70 14.58 12.22 -6.45
C PRO A 70 15.14 11.75 -5.10
N GLU A 71 15.62 12.67 -4.25
CA GLU A 71 16.13 12.33 -2.91
C GLU A 71 15.04 11.84 -1.95
N LEU A 72 13.77 12.16 -2.21
CA LEU A 72 12.62 11.70 -1.41
C LEU A 72 12.05 10.36 -1.92
N LYS A 73 12.40 9.95 -3.16
CA LYS A 73 11.93 8.69 -3.73
C LYS A 73 12.66 7.52 -3.06
N GLY A 74 11.90 6.66 -2.39
CA GLY A 74 12.46 5.55 -1.62
C GLY A 74 13.19 5.94 -0.35
N ASN A 75 12.93 7.13 0.20
CA ASN A 75 13.50 7.57 1.48
C ASN A 75 12.39 8.08 2.40
N TRP A 76 12.56 7.89 3.72
CA TRP A 76 11.67 8.50 4.71
C TRP A 76 11.69 10.01 4.59
N ARG A 77 10.54 10.66 4.80
CA ARG A 77 10.51 12.13 4.84
C ARG A 77 11.37 12.66 5.98
N ASN A 78 11.94 13.84 5.78
CA ASN A 78 12.74 14.58 6.75
C ASN A 78 12.05 15.87 7.21
N CYS A 79 10.73 15.99 6.94
CA CYS A 79 9.93 17.15 7.26
C CYS A 79 8.53 16.75 7.79
N PRO A 80 7.83 17.66 8.48
CA PRO A 80 6.41 17.51 8.78
C PRO A 80 5.56 17.44 7.50
N VAL A 81 4.46 16.69 7.55
CA VAL A 81 3.44 16.60 6.50
C VAL A 81 2.07 16.77 7.11
N TRP A 82 1.11 17.24 6.33
CA TRP A 82 -0.28 17.41 6.74
C TRP A 82 -1.18 16.44 5.98
N VAL A 83 -1.96 15.67 6.72
CA VAL A 83 -2.84 14.61 6.20
C VAL A 83 -4.23 14.86 6.74
N GLY A 84 -5.20 15.16 5.87
CA GLY A 84 -6.60 15.35 6.30
C GLY A 84 -6.79 16.42 7.38
N GLY A 85 -5.97 17.48 7.38
CA GLY A 85 -6.05 18.57 8.36
C GLY A 85 -5.35 18.33 9.69
N ARG A 86 -4.61 17.23 9.85
CA ARG A 86 -3.71 16.99 11.00
C ARG A 86 -2.26 16.87 10.56
N GLU A 87 -1.32 17.16 11.46
CA GLU A 87 0.08 16.82 11.24
C GLU A 87 0.25 15.28 11.29
N GLY A 88 1.06 14.74 10.38
CA GLY A 88 1.46 13.34 10.40
C GLY A 88 2.37 13.03 11.60
N SER A 89 2.81 11.77 11.71
CA SER A 89 3.72 11.38 12.80
C SER A 89 5.03 12.18 12.78
N ASP A 90 5.74 12.26 13.91
CA ASP A 90 7.06 12.90 13.96
C ASP A 90 8.04 12.21 13.00
N PHE A 91 8.57 12.94 12.01
CA PHE A 91 9.43 12.38 10.97
C PHE A 91 10.69 11.72 11.53
N ARG A 92 11.17 12.19 12.70
CA ARG A 92 12.35 11.65 13.39
C ARG A 92 12.12 10.25 13.94
N LYS A 93 10.86 9.83 14.08
CA LYS A 93 10.45 8.52 14.62
C LYS A 93 9.96 7.55 13.56
N ILE A 94 9.94 7.94 12.27
CA ILE A 94 9.40 7.09 11.20
C ILE A 94 10.05 5.70 11.16
N PRO A 95 11.40 5.55 11.18
CA PRO A 95 12.01 4.22 11.11
C PRO A 95 11.55 3.30 12.25
N SER A 96 11.47 3.82 13.48
CA SER A 96 11.01 3.04 14.63
C SER A 96 9.51 2.74 14.60
N LEU A 97 8.69 3.69 14.13
CA LEU A 97 7.25 3.48 14.01
C LEU A 97 6.92 2.44 12.95
N ILE A 98 7.62 2.47 11.80
CA ILE A 98 7.47 1.43 10.77
C ILE A 98 7.98 0.09 11.29
N GLN A 99 9.08 0.05 12.05
CA GLN A 99 9.51 -1.20 12.68
C GLN A 99 8.42 -1.76 13.63
N SER A 100 7.87 -0.93 14.52
CA SER A 100 6.78 -1.36 15.40
C SER A 100 5.53 -1.80 14.62
N TRP A 101 5.24 -1.19 13.48
CA TRP A 101 4.16 -1.62 12.59
C TRP A 101 4.44 -2.99 11.96
N LEU A 102 5.68 -3.24 11.51
CA LEU A 102 6.12 -4.56 11.02
C LEU A 102 5.98 -5.63 12.11
N ASP A 103 6.41 -5.33 13.34
CA ASP A 103 6.29 -6.24 14.47
C ASP A 103 4.81 -6.58 14.75
N GLN A 104 3.89 -5.62 14.61
CA GLN A 104 2.45 -5.85 14.74
C GLN A 104 1.86 -6.72 13.63
N ILE A 105 2.39 -6.64 12.40
CA ILE A 105 1.97 -7.53 11.30
C ILE A 105 2.30 -8.98 11.66
N GLU A 106 3.48 -9.24 12.23
CA GLU A 106 3.90 -10.57 12.65
C GLU A 106 3.06 -11.08 13.82
N VAL A 107 2.88 -10.27 14.86
CA VAL A 107 2.11 -10.64 16.07
C VAL A 107 0.63 -10.91 15.75
N SER A 108 0.05 -10.18 14.80
CA SER A 108 -1.35 -10.33 14.40
C SER A 108 -1.61 -11.46 13.39
N ASN A 109 -0.58 -12.22 13.02
CA ASN A 109 -0.70 -13.31 12.05
C ASN A 109 -1.05 -14.62 12.77
N ASP A 110 -2.35 -14.85 12.96
CA ASP A 110 -2.88 -16.04 13.62
C ASP A 110 -3.68 -16.91 12.61
N PRO A 111 -3.27 -18.16 12.38
CA PRO A 111 -3.95 -19.06 11.45
C PRO A 111 -5.35 -19.51 11.90
N GLU A 112 -5.73 -19.29 13.16
CA GLU A 112 -7.06 -19.66 13.68
C GLU A 112 -8.14 -18.59 13.37
N LEU A 113 -7.74 -17.41 12.90
CA LEU A 113 -8.65 -16.32 12.58
C LEU A 113 -9.49 -16.59 11.32
N THR A 114 -10.77 -16.26 11.41
CA THR A 114 -11.68 -16.25 10.25
C THR A 114 -11.25 -15.21 9.21
N SER A 115 -11.78 -15.32 7.98
CA SER A 115 -11.50 -14.35 6.92
C SER A 115 -11.97 -12.95 7.30
N GLU A 116 -13.10 -12.83 7.99
CA GLU A 116 -13.66 -11.57 8.48
C GLU A 116 -12.78 -10.93 9.56
N GLU A 117 -12.28 -11.71 10.53
CA GLU A 117 -11.39 -11.19 11.56
C GLU A 117 -10.05 -10.72 10.96
N GLN A 118 -9.51 -11.47 9.99
CA GLN A 118 -8.31 -11.07 9.27
C GLN A 118 -8.54 -9.79 8.44
N ASP A 119 -9.72 -9.62 7.83
CA ASP A 119 -10.08 -8.41 7.08
C ASP A 119 -10.00 -7.16 7.95
N VAL A 120 -10.58 -7.21 9.15
CA VAL A 120 -10.57 -6.13 10.15
C VAL A 120 -9.14 -5.80 10.59
N ILE A 121 -8.35 -6.81 10.97
CA ILE A 121 -6.96 -6.61 11.39
C ILE A 121 -6.13 -5.96 10.28
N LEU A 122 -6.29 -6.42 9.03
CA LEU A 122 -5.55 -5.86 7.90
C LEU A 122 -5.97 -4.43 7.58
N GLN A 123 -7.26 -4.10 7.76
CA GLN A 123 -7.74 -2.73 7.66
C GLN A 123 -7.12 -1.84 8.75
N ASP A 124 -7.05 -2.31 9.99
CA ASP A 124 -6.40 -1.58 11.09
C ASP A 124 -4.92 -1.35 10.82
N LEU A 125 -4.20 -2.36 10.33
CA LEU A 125 -2.79 -2.23 9.93
C LEU A 125 -2.62 -1.19 8.81
N HIS A 126 -3.53 -1.14 7.84
CA HIS A 126 -3.52 -0.12 6.79
C HIS A 126 -3.74 1.29 7.35
N VAL A 127 -4.72 1.46 8.25
CA VAL A 127 -4.98 2.74 8.95
C VAL A 127 -3.77 3.18 9.78
N GLN A 128 -3.09 2.26 10.45
CA GLN A 128 -1.86 2.55 11.19
C GLN A 128 -0.74 3.06 10.26
N TYR A 129 -0.51 2.41 9.12
CA TYR A 129 0.48 2.84 8.14
C TYR A 129 0.18 4.26 7.63
N GLU A 130 -1.07 4.56 7.27
CA GLU A 130 -1.50 5.88 6.81
C GLU A 130 -1.34 6.96 7.90
N ARG A 131 -1.49 6.61 9.19
CA ARG A 131 -1.21 7.51 10.32
C ARG A 131 0.28 7.79 10.51
N ILE A 132 1.15 6.81 10.26
CA ILE A 132 2.60 7.02 10.29
C ILE A 132 2.99 8.00 9.17
N HIS A 133 2.41 7.80 7.98
CA HIS A 133 2.61 8.62 6.78
C HIS A 133 4.12 8.83 6.50
N PRO A 134 4.86 7.74 6.21
CA PRO A 134 6.33 7.74 6.28
C PRO A 134 7.03 8.49 5.14
N PHE A 135 6.34 8.80 4.06
CA PHE A 135 6.89 9.45 2.87
C PHE A 135 6.39 10.88 2.71
N ALA A 136 7.11 11.68 1.91
CA ALA A 136 6.68 13.05 1.60
C ALA A 136 5.46 13.07 0.66
N ASP A 137 5.33 12.06 -0.19
CA ASP A 137 4.19 11.81 -1.08
C ASP A 137 4.13 10.29 -1.37
N GLY A 138 3.06 9.81 -2.01
CA GLY A 138 2.92 8.42 -2.42
C GLY A 138 2.37 7.47 -1.35
N ASN A 139 2.14 7.95 -0.13
CA ASN A 139 1.69 7.14 1.02
C ASN A 139 0.39 6.38 0.73
N GLY A 140 -0.62 7.04 0.16
CA GLY A 140 -1.91 6.40 -0.14
C GLY A 140 -1.77 5.20 -1.09
N ARG A 141 -0.95 5.35 -2.14
CA ARG A 141 -0.73 4.30 -3.14
C ARG A 141 0.11 3.15 -2.57
N THR A 142 1.19 3.43 -1.83
CA THR A 142 1.98 2.38 -1.18
C THR A 142 1.21 1.68 -0.07
N GLY A 143 0.41 2.41 0.72
CA GLY A 143 -0.45 1.86 1.77
C GLY A 143 -1.43 0.83 1.21
N ARG A 144 -2.16 1.19 0.14
CA ARG A 144 -3.06 0.23 -0.53
C ARG A 144 -2.32 -0.96 -1.16
N MET A 145 -1.08 -0.79 -1.64
CA MET A 145 -0.25 -1.91 -2.09
C MET A 145 0.13 -2.84 -0.93
N PHE A 146 0.59 -2.30 0.20
CA PHE A 146 0.98 -3.10 1.35
C PHE A 146 -0.22 -3.79 1.98
N TRP A 147 -1.37 -3.12 2.06
CA TRP A 147 -2.62 -3.73 2.49
C TRP A 147 -2.94 -4.96 1.65
N ASN A 148 -2.97 -4.80 0.32
CA ASN A 148 -3.28 -5.91 -0.59
C ASN A 148 -2.21 -7.00 -0.60
N PHE A 149 -0.93 -6.67 -0.44
CA PHE A 149 0.13 -7.66 -0.27
C PHE A 149 -0.13 -8.54 0.96
N LEU A 150 -0.46 -7.93 2.10
CA LEU A 150 -0.77 -8.65 3.33
C LEU A 150 -2.05 -9.49 3.19
N ARG A 151 -3.08 -8.98 2.49
CA ARG A 151 -4.30 -9.75 2.17
C ARG A 151 -3.96 -11.03 1.42
N LEU A 152 -3.20 -10.93 0.34
CA LEU A 152 -2.81 -12.10 -0.45
C LEU A 152 -1.96 -13.09 0.35
N LYS A 153 -1.03 -12.62 1.20
CA LYS A 153 -0.25 -13.48 2.10
C LYS A 153 -1.11 -14.22 3.12
N ARG A 154 -2.26 -13.65 3.48
CA ARG A 154 -3.26 -14.21 4.40
C ARG A 154 -4.41 -14.94 3.68
N GLY A 155 -4.29 -15.19 2.37
CA GLY A 155 -5.29 -15.93 1.59
C GLY A 155 -6.57 -15.15 1.28
N LEU A 156 -6.59 -13.84 1.53
CA LEU A 156 -7.70 -12.95 1.21
C LEU A 156 -7.55 -12.38 -0.21
N PRO A 157 -8.64 -12.13 -0.94
CA PRO A 157 -8.59 -11.53 -2.26
C PRO A 157 -8.16 -10.05 -2.19
N LEU A 158 -7.82 -9.48 -3.35
CA LEU A 158 -7.56 -8.06 -3.48
C LEU A 158 -8.78 -7.24 -3.01
N LYS A 159 -8.53 -6.19 -2.23
CA LYS A 159 -9.48 -5.14 -1.90
C LYS A 159 -9.26 -3.98 -2.87
N ILE A 160 -10.22 -3.80 -3.78
CA ILE A 160 -10.26 -2.68 -4.71
C ILE A 160 -11.15 -1.60 -4.09
N ILE A 161 -10.57 -0.42 -3.90
CA ILE A 161 -11.30 0.79 -3.51
C ILE A 161 -11.42 1.62 -4.76
N TYR A 162 -12.63 1.95 -5.19
CA TYR A 162 -12.83 2.75 -6.39
C TYR A 162 -12.62 4.24 -6.08
N GLU A 163 -12.16 5.01 -7.07
CA GLU A 163 -12.04 6.47 -6.93
C GLU A 163 -13.37 7.11 -6.53
N SER A 164 -14.49 6.59 -7.05
CA SER A 164 -15.84 7.01 -6.67
C SER A 164 -16.16 6.83 -5.18
N GLU A 165 -15.45 5.93 -4.49
CA GLU A 165 -15.62 5.62 -3.07
C GLU A 165 -14.59 6.34 -2.18
N ARG A 166 -13.73 7.19 -2.77
CA ARG A 166 -12.61 7.83 -2.08
C ARG A 166 -13.00 8.54 -0.79
N LEU A 167 -14.15 9.20 -0.76
CA LEU A 167 -14.63 9.89 0.44
C LEU A 167 -14.98 8.93 1.57
N GLU A 168 -15.55 7.76 1.27
CA GLU A 168 -15.86 6.73 2.27
C GLU A 168 -14.57 6.06 2.75
N TYR A 169 -13.64 5.78 1.82
CA TYR A 169 -12.30 5.28 2.17
C TYR A 169 -11.56 6.22 3.12
N TYR A 170 -11.61 7.53 2.88
CA TYR A 170 -10.94 8.51 3.75
C TYR A 170 -11.55 8.60 5.16
N ARG A 171 -12.80 8.16 5.36
CA ARG A 171 -13.41 8.11 6.70
C ARG A 171 -12.74 7.09 7.62
N LEU A 172 -12.04 6.11 7.07
CA LEU A 172 -11.24 5.17 7.86
C LEU A 172 -10.11 5.85 8.65
N PHE A 173 -9.74 7.07 8.26
CA PHE A 173 -8.62 7.79 8.86
C PHE A 173 -9.04 8.95 9.76
N ILE A 174 -10.33 9.26 9.87
CA ILE A 174 -10.85 10.40 10.65
C ILE A 174 -10.95 10.03 12.12
#